data_AF-A0A9E4YG56-F1
#
_entry.id   AF-A0A9E4YG56-F1
#
_cell.length_a   1.000
_cell.length_b   1.000
_cell.length_c   1.000
_cell.angle_alpha   90.00
_cell.angle_beta   90.00
_cell.angle_gamma   90.00
#
_symmetry.space_group_name_H-M   'P 1'
#
loop_
_entity.id
_entity.type
_entity.pdbx_description
1 polymer ?
#
loop_
_entity_poly.entity_id
_entity_poly.type
_entity_poly.pdbx_seq_one_letter_code
_entity_poly.pdbx_strand_id
1 'polypeptide(L)' 'QEGASTRLLIYAGRLMKQDITPRRACEVAIVWGLTDEADIQSSLTEVVTSIFP' A
#
# COMPACT_ATOMS: atom_id res chain seq x y z
N GLN A 1 -11.82 -11.99 -5.04
CA GLN A 1 -10.84 -10.91 -4.83
C GLN A 1 -10.96 -10.50 -3.37
N GLU A 2 -10.03 -10.91 -2.52
CA GLU A 2 -9.96 -10.40 -1.15
C GLU A 2 -9.43 -8.96 -1.23
N GLY A 3 -10.20 -8.00 -0.72
CA GLY A 3 -9.74 -6.60 -0.61
C GLY A 3 -8.69 -6.44 0.49
N ALA A 4 -8.08 -5.25 0.60
CA ALA A 4 -7.07 -4.98 1.62
C ALA A 4 -7.61 -5.31 3.02
N SER A 5 -7.04 -6.34 3.65
CA SER A 5 -7.40 -6.69 5.03
C SER A 5 -6.95 -5.58 5.97
N THR A 6 -7.67 -5.37 7.08
CA THR A 6 -7.28 -4.40 8.13
C THR A 6 -5.86 -4.60 8.65
N ARG A 7 -5.30 -5.81 8.51
CA ARG A 7 -3.91 -6.12 8.85
C ARG A 7 -2.90 -5.37 7.96
N LEU A 8 -3.17 -5.23 6.66
CA LEU A 8 -2.29 -4.49 5.75
C LEU A 8 -2.25 -3.00 6.08
N LEU A 9 -3.39 -2.42 6.46
CA LEU A 9 -3.47 -1.04 6.95
C LEU A 9 -2.67 -0.84 8.24
N ILE A 10 -2.73 -1.80 9.18
CA ILE A 10 -1.92 -1.77 10.40
C ILE A 10 -0.42 -1.82 10.06
N TYR A 11 -0.01 -2.61 9.07
CA TYR A 11 1.39 -2.68 8.63
C TYR A 11 1.87 -1.38 7.98
N ALA A 12 1.07 -0.77 7.10
CA ALA A 12 1.37 0.54 6.54
C ALA A 12 1.59 1.58 7.66
N GLY A 13 0.69 1.63 8.66
CA GLY A 13 0.84 2.52 9.81
C GLY A 13 2.08 2.24 10.67
N ARG A 14 2.47 0.96 10.84
CA ARG A 14 3.71 0.59 11.55
C ARG A 14 4.96 1.06 10.80
N LEU A 15 5.00 0.92 9.48
CA LEU A 15 6.11 1.41 8.66
C LEU A 15 6.21 2.94 8.73
N MET A 16 5.08 3.65 8.68
CA MET A 16 5.05 5.10 8.84
C MET A 16 5.59 5.54 10.21
N LYS A 17 5.30 4.78 11.28
CA LYS A 17 5.87 5.03 12.63
C LYS A 17 7.39 4.83 12.68
N GLN A 18 7.97 4.12 11.71
CA GLN A 18 9.41 3.89 11.56
C GLN A 18 10.04 4.86 10.56
N ASP A 19 9.42 6.02 10.34
CA ASP A 19 9.88 7.09 9.42
C ASP A 19 9.93 6.70 7.94
N ILE A 20 9.26 5.61 7.54
CA ILE A 20 9.03 5.31 6.14
C ILE A 20 7.94 6.23 5.62
N THR A 21 8.17 6.85 4.45
CA THR A 21 7.20 7.79 3.88
C THR A 21 5.84 7.13 3.66
N PRO A 22 4.71 7.87 3.83
CA PRO A 22 3.39 7.29 3.72
C PRO A 22 3.15 6.57 2.38
N ARG A 23 3.59 7.17 1.28
CA ARG A 23 3.60 6.57 -0.07
C ARG A 23 4.29 5.21 -0.07
N ARG A 24 5.54 5.16 0.40
CA ARG A 24 6.35 3.94 0.37
C ARG A 24 5.79 2.85 1.28
N ALA A 25 5.29 3.24 2.46
CA ALA A 25 4.64 2.33 3.39
C ALA A 25 3.40 1.67 2.76
N CYS A 26 2.56 2.43 2.07
CA CYS A 26 1.38 1.93 1.37
C CYS A 26 1.74 1.03 0.17
N GLU A 27 2.75 1.39 -0.63
CA GLU A 27 3.22 0.52 -1.73
C GLU A 27 3.64 -0.86 -1.22
N VAL A 28 4.48 -0.90 -0.18
CA VAL A 28 5.03 -2.16 0.35
C VAL A 28 3.95 -2.98 1.06
N ALA A 29 3.16 -2.35 1.93
CA ALA A 29 2.23 -3.09 2.78
C ALA A 29 0.88 -3.38 2.10
N ILE A 30 0.44 -2.53 1.18
CA ILE A 30 -0.90 -2.61 0.57
C ILE A 30 -0.78 -3.08 -0.88
N VAL A 31 -0.06 -2.35 -1.73
CA VAL A 31 -0.01 -2.64 -3.18
C VAL A 31 0.61 -4.02 -3.42
N TRP A 32 1.82 -4.24 -2.91
CA TRP A 32 2.54 -5.51 -3.06
C TRP A 32 2.03 -6.61 -2.15
N GLY A 33 1.32 -6.25 -1.07
CA GLY A 33 0.71 -7.20 -0.15
C GLY A 33 -0.61 -7.80 -0.64
N LEU A 34 -1.22 -7.23 -1.69
CA LEU A 34 -2.55 -7.64 -2.17
C LEU A 34 -2.48 -8.60 -3.37
N THR A 35 -1.55 -8.39 -4.30
CA THR A 35 -1.45 -9.19 -5.53
C THR A 35 -0.08 -9.02 -6.19
N ASP A 36 0.34 -10.04 -6.96
CA ASP A 36 1.55 -10.00 -7.82
C ASP A 36 1.23 -9.54 -9.25
N GLU A 37 -0.03 -9.29 -9.58
CA GLU A 37 -0.46 -8.84 -10.91
C GLU A 37 -0.07 -7.38 -11.16
N ALA A 38 0.85 -7.15 -12.11
CA ALA A 38 1.43 -5.85 -12.38
C ALA A 38 0.40 -4.77 -12.72
N ASP A 39 -0.64 -5.11 -13.50
CA ASP A 39 -1.69 -4.16 -13.90
C ASP A 39 -2.48 -3.65 -12.68
N ILE A 40 -2.84 -4.56 -11.77
CA ILE A 40 -3.55 -4.22 -10.54
C ILE A 40 -2.64 -3.39 -9.63
N GLN A 41 -1.37 -3.76 -9.50
CA GLN A 41 -0.40 -2.98 -8.73
C GLN A 41 -0.26 -1.55 -9.25
N SER A 42 -0.23 -1.36 -10.58
CA SER A 42 -0.16 -0.03 -11.20
C SER A 42 -1.38 0.81 -10.84
N SER A 43 -2.59 0.25 -10.97
CA SER A 43 -3.83 0.96 -10.60
C SER A 43 -3.87 1.34 -9.12
N LEU A 44 -3.44 0.45 -8.22
CA LEU A 44 -3.39 0.73 -6.79
C LEU A 44 -2.31 1.78 -6.46
N THR A 45 -1.19 1.76 -7.18
CA THR A 45 -0.10 2.76 -7.01
C THR A 45 -0.58 4.16 -7.40
N GLU A 46 -1.39 4.30 -8.45
CA GLU A 46 -2.02 5.58 -8.79
C GLU A 46 -2.93 6.10 -7.67
N VAL A 47 -3.74 5.20 -7.08
CA VAL A 47 -4.58 5.56 -5.93
C VAL A 47 -3.73 6.04 -4.75
N VAL A 48 -2.68 5.30 -4.38
CA VAL A 48 -1.74 5.73 -3.32
C VAL A 48 -1.11 7.08 -3.65
N THR A 49 -0.70 7.29 -4.90
CA THR A 49 -0.11 8.54 -5.40
C THR A 49 -1.05 9.73 -5.26
N SER A 50 -2.36 9.52 -5.49
CA SER A 50 -3.36 10.57 -5.34
C SER A 50 -3.61 10.99 -3.89
N ILE A 51 -3.47 10.05 -2.94
CA ILE A 51 -3.67 10.29 -1.51
C ILE A 51 -2.39 10.84 -0.87
N PHE A 52 -1.23 10.33 -1.28
CA PHE A 52 0.09 10.69 -0.79
C PHE A 52 0.99 11.10 -1.97
N PRO A 53 0.97 12.37 -2.39
CA PRO A 53 1.82 12.92 -3.45
C PRO A 53 3.33 12.75 -3.18
#